data_AF-A0A1H8D2W5-F1
#
_entry.id   AF-A0A1H8D2W5-F1
#
_cell.length_a   1.000
_cell.length_b   1.000
_cell.length_c   1.000
_cell.angle_alpha   90.00
_cell.angle_beta   90.00
_cell.angle_gamma   90.00
#
_symmetry.space_group_name_H-M   'P 1'
#
loop_
_entity.id
_entity.type
_entity.pdbx_description
1 polymer ?
#
loop_
_entity_poly.entity_id
_entity_poly.type
_entity_poly.pdbx_seq_one_letter_code
_entity_poly.pdbx_strand_id
1 'polypeptide(L)'
;MSTTLIEVRPAKAADATAVASTHDEAWRSAYQGIIPGGELEKLINRRGPQWWDSAIRKGSRVSVLVFGDKIAGYANYGRNRARSLHFDGEIYELYLRPEFQGLGFGRRLFTAARRDLMQSGLKSMVVWALSDNDPATEFYRALGGRMVARSSERFGPKSLDKVAFAWTN
;
A
#
# COMPACT_ATOMS: atom_id res chain seq x y z
N MET A 1 17.71 -29.00 -4.75
CA MET A 1 17.32 -27.71 -4.13
C MET A 1 16.20 -27.12 -4.99
N SER A 2 15.01 -26.91 -4.43
CA SER A 2 13.95 -26.19 -5.15
C SER A 2 14.16 -24.69 -4.95
N THR A 3 14.32 -23.95 -6.04
CA THR A 3 14.43 -22.49 -6.01
C THR A 3 13.04 -21.88 -5.92
N THR A 4 12.77 -21.08 -4.87
CA THR A 4 11.53 -20.31 -4.77
C THR A 4 11.65 -19.01 -5.56
N LEU A 5 10.77 -18.79 -6.53
CA LEU A 5 10.74 -17.56 -7.31
C LEU A 5 10.22 -16.39 -6.45
N ILE A 6 10.90 -15.25 -6.51
CA ILE A 6 10.47 -14.00 -5.88
C ILE A 6 10.45 -12.91 -6.95
N GLU A 7 9.27 -12.38 -7.24
CA GLU A 7 9.06 -11.43 -8.33
C GLU A 7 8.21 -10.25 -7.86
N VAL A 8 8.47 -9.05 -8.40
CA VAL A 8 7.52 -7.94 -8.35
C VAL A 8 7.06 -7.64 -9.77
N ARG A 9 5.75 -7.66 -10.00
CA ARG A 9 5.16 -7.46 -11.33
C ARG A 9 3.82 -6.73 -11.24
N PRO A 10 3.33 -6.14 -12.35
CA PRO A 10 1.95 -5.67 -12.42
C PRO A 10 0.96 -6.80 -12.10
N ALA A 11 -0.10 -6.44 -11.37
CA ALA A 11 -1.22 -7.32 -11.11
C ALA A 11 -2.02 -7.57 -12.39
N LYS A 12 -2.49 -8.80 -12.55
CA LYS A 12 -3.39 -9.23 -13.61
C LYS A 12 -4.77 -9.46 -13.00
N ALA A 13 -5.82 -9.43 -13.81
CA ALA A 13 -7.18 -9.67 -13.34
C ALA A 13 -7.33 -11.02 -12.59
N ALA A 14 -6.59 -12.05 -13.01
CA ALA A 14 -6.55 -13.35 -12.35
C ALA A 14 -5.95 -13.30 -10.92
N ASP A 15 -5.16 -12.28 -10.58
CA ASP A 15 -4.61 -12.10 -9.22
C ASP A 15 -5.64 -11.52 -8.24
N ALA A 16 -6.79 -11.03 -8.71
CA ALA A 16 -7.73 -10.24 -7.91
C ALA A 16 -8.16 -10.92 -6.59
N THR A 17 -8.44 -12.22 -6.64
CA THR A 17 -8.79 -13.01 -5.44
C THR A 17 -7.62 -13.08 -4.45
N ALA A 18 -6.40 -13.32 -4.94
CA ALA A 18 -5.22 -13.42 -4.10
C ALA A 18 -4.82 -12.05 -3.51
N VAL A 19 -4.99 -10.97 -4.28
CA VAL A 19 -4.80 -9.60 -3.79
C VAL A 19 -5.83 -9.25 -2.72
N ALA A 20 -7.10 -9.64 -2.89
CA ALA A 20 -8.14 -9.42 -1.88
C ALA A 20 -7.80 -10.13 -0.56
N SER A 21 -7.43 -11.41 -0.58
CA SER A 21 -7.00 -12.12 0.64
C SER A 21 -5.75 -11.49 1.27
N THR A 22 -4.77 -11.08 0.45
CA THR A 22 -3.56 -10.39 0.92
C THR A 22 -3.90 -9.05 1.58
N HIS A 23 -4.81 -8.29 0.97
CA HIS A 23 -5.33 -7.03 1.51
C HIS A 23 -5.97 -7.27 2.88
N ASP A 24 -6.88 -8.23 2.98
CA ASP A 24 -7.63 -8.51 4.19
C ASP A 24 -6.73 -8.86 5.37
N GLU A 25 -5.77 -9.76 5.16
CA GLU A 25 -4.84 -10.18 6.22
C GLU A 25 -3.90 -9.05 6.63
N ALA A 26 -3.36 -8.31 5.67
CA ALA A 26 -2.44 -7.23 5.96
C ALA A 26 -3.14 -6.05 6.65
N TRP A 27 -4.37 -5.72 6.25
CA TRP A 27 -5.16 -4.65 6.88
C TRP A 27 -5.59 -5.02 8.30
N ARG A 28 -6.04 -6.25 8.54
CA ARG A 28 -6.35 -6.71 9.90
C ARG A 28 -5.12 -6.59 10.78
N SER A 29 -3.98 -7.11 10.33
CA SER A 29 -2.74 -7.06 11.10
C SER A 29 -2.24 -5.63 11.34
N ALA A 30 -2.36 -4.73 10.35
CA ALA A 30 -1.83 -3.37 10.45
C ALA A 30 -2.69 -2.46 11.35
N TYR A 31 -3.99 -2.72 11.45
CA TYR A 31 -4.93 -1.78 12.05
C TYR A 31 -5.76 -2.32 13.23
N GLN A 32 -5.63 -3.60 13.55
CA GLN A 32 -6.22 -4.14 14.78
C GLN A 32 -5.66 -3.38 15.99
N GLY A 33 -6.57 -2.84 16.81
CA GLY A 33 -6.23 -1.99 17.96
C GLY A 33 -6.10 -0.49 17.63
N ILE A 34 -5.93 -0.11 16.37
CA ILE A 34 -5.82 1.28 15.92
C ILE A 34 -7.19 1.80 15.44
N ILE A 35 -7.77 1.13 14.44
CA ILE A 35 -9.09 1.45 13.88
C ILE A 35 -10.17 0.68 14.67
N PRO A 36 -11.33 1.29 15.00
CA PRO A 36 -12.43 0.56 15.63
C PRO A 36 -12.84 -0.67 14.81
N GLY A 37 -12.93 -1.85 15.45
CA GLY A 37 -13.06 -3.13 14.74
C GLY A 37 -14.21 -3.21 13.74
N GLY A 38 -15.40 -2.71 14.11
CA GLY A 38 -16.55 -2.66 13.19
C GLY A 38 -16.34 -1.76 11.97
N GLU A 39 -15.55 -0.69 12.10
CA GLU A 39 -15.18 0.17 10.97
C GLU A 39 -14.07 -0.47 10.12
N LEU A 40 -13.10 -1.13 10.75
CA LEU A 40 -12.04 -1.86 10.05
C LEU A 40 -12.63 -2.97 9.15
N GLU A 41 -13.51 -3.82 9.68
CA GLU A 41 -14.11 -4.90 8.89
C GLU A 41 -14.98 -4.36 7.74
N LYS A 42 -15.67 -3.22 7.92
CA LYS A 42 -16.40 -2.57 6.81
C LYS A 42 -15.46 -2.11 5.71
N LEU A 43 -14.30 -1.54 6.04
CA LEU A 43 -13.30 -1.11 5.06
C LEU A 43 -12.71 -2.30 4.32
N ILE A 44 -12.42 -3.38 5.04
CA ILE A 44 -11.89 -4.62 4.48
C ILE A 44 -12.87 -5.24 3.49
N ASN A 45 -14.14 -5.39 3.88
CA ASN A 45 -15.17 -6.01 3.04
C ASN A 45 -15.47 -5.21 1.76
N ARG A 46 -15.12 -3.91 1.68
CA ARG A 46 -15.26 -3.10 0.46
C ARG A 46 -14.22 -3.46 -0.62
N ARG A 47 -13.16 -4.19 -0.27
CA ARG A 47 -12.01 -4.51 -1.13
C ARG A 47 -11.97 -6.00 -1.49
N GLY A 48 -13.14 -6.61 -1.70
CA GLY A 48 -13.25 -8.00 -2.13
C GLY A 48 -12.77 -8.26 -3.58
N PRO A 49 -12.76 -9.53 -4.03
CA PRO A 49 -12.19 -9.94 -5.32
C PRO A 49 -12.77 -9.18 -6.54
N GLN A 50 -14.09 -8.95 -6.56
CA GLN A 50 -14.75 -8.23 -7.65
C GLN A 50 -14.29 -6.78 -7.75
N TRP A 51 -14.00 -6.15 -6.61
CA TRP A 51 -13.50 -4.78 -6.57
C TRP A 51 -12.10 -4.70 -7.18
N TRP A 52 -11.21 -5.62 -6.79
CA TRP A 52 -9.85 -5.70 -7.33
C TRP A 52 -9.82 -6.03 -8.82
N ASP A 53 -10.63 -6.99 -9.27
CA ASP A 53 -10.76 -7.32 -10.70
C ASP A 53 -11.19 -6.07 -11.49
N SER A 54 -12.24 -5.37 -11.01
CA SER A 54 -12.71 -4.14 -11.65
C SER A 54 -11.64 -3.05 -11.67
N ALA A 55 -10.94 -2.84 -10.55
CA ALA A 55 -9.89 -1.84 -10.42
C ALA A 55 -8.74 -2.09 -11.41
N ILE A 56 -8.26 -3.34 -11.49
CA ILE A 56 -7.18 -3.75 -12.38
C ILE A 56 -7.61 -3.59 -13.84
N ARG A 57 -8.81 -4.06 -14.22
CA ARG A 57 -9.34 -3.93 -15.59
C ARG A 57 -9.55 -2.49 -16.03
N LYS A 58 -9.91 -1.61 -15.10
CA LYS A 58 -10.08 -0.16 -15.35
C LYS A 58 -8.76 0.61 -15.37
N GLY A 59 -7.62 -0.06 -15.25
CA GLY A 59 -6.30 0.55 -15.38
C GLY A 59 -5.73 1.14 -14.08
N SER A 60 -6.24 0.75 -12.91
CA SER A 60 -5.57 1.07 -11.64
C SER A 60 -4.17 0.44 -11.64
N ARG A 61 -3.14 1.21 -11.27
CA ARG A 61 -1.78 0.67 -11.16
C ARG A 61 -1.66 -0.11 -9.87
N VAL A 62 -1.63 -1.43 -10.01
CA VAL A 62 -1.42 -2.36 -8.90
C VAL A 62 -0.21 -3.20 -9.23
N SER A 63 0.79 -3.19 -8.36
CA SER A 63 1.93 -4.11 -8.39
C SER A 63 1.77 -5.15 -7.30
N VAL A 64 2.12 -6.39 -7.59
CA VAL A 64 2.13 -7.51 -6.62
C VAL A 64 3.55 -8.02 -6.41
N LEU A 65 3.84 -8.43 -5.18
CA LEU A 65 5.01 -9.22 -4.85
C LEU A 65 4.61 -10.68 -4.75
N VAL A 66 5.20 -11.52 -5.59
CA VAL A 66 4.97 -12.96 -5.66
C VAL A 66 6.10 -13.67 -4.93
N PHE A 67 5.76 -14.62 -4.05
CA PHE A 67 6.69 -15.53 -3.40
C PHE A 67 6.22 -16.97 -3.67
N GLY A 68 6.90 -17.67 -4.56
CA GLY A 68 6.46 -18.96 -5.07
C GLY A 68 5.16 -18.82 -5.86
N ASP A 69 4.10 -19.44 -5.36
CA ASP A 69 2.73 -19.40 -5.89
C ASP A 69 1.83 -18.40 -5.15
N LYS A 70 2.34 -17.70 -4.12
CA LYS A 70 1.56 -16.79 -3.28
C LYS A 70 1.80 -15.33 -3.65
N ILE A 71 0.74 -14.54 -3.62
CA ILE A 71 0.86 -13.08 -3.52
C ILE A 71 1.21 -12.77 -2.06
N ALA A 72 2.44 -12.33 -1.84
CA ALA A 72 2.96 -11.97 -0.52
C ALA A 72 2.64 -10.52 -0.14
N GLY A 73 2.31 -9.68 -1.11
CA GLY A 73 1.96 -8.29 -0.90
C GLY A 73 1.57 -7.56 -2.18
N TYR A 74 1.08 -6.34 -2.02
CA TYR A 74 0.67 -5.49 -3.14
C TYR A 74 0.93 -4.00 -2.84
N ALA A 75 1.03 -3.22 -3.91
CA ALA A 75 1.04 -1.77 -3.86
C ALA A 75 0.05 -1.22 -4.89
N ASN A 76 -0.75 -0.23 -4.49
CA ASN A 76 -1.65 0.52 -5.35
C ASN A 76 -1.22 1.99 -5.35
N TYR A 77 -1.04 2.59 -6.52
CA TYR A 77 -0.40 3.89 -6.65
C TYR A 77 -0.83 4.62 -7.93
N GLY A 78 -0.54 5.91 -8.04
CA GLY A 78 -0.93 6.70 -9.20
C GLY A 78 -0.66 8.19 -9.04
N ARG A 79 -1.43 9.01 -9.76
CA ARG A 79 -1.38 10.47 -9.60
C ARG A 79 -1.84 10.85 -8.20
N ASN A 80 -1.15 11.79 -7.57
CA ASN A 80 -1.53 12.27 -6.25
C ASN A 80 -2.98 12.76 -6.21
N ARG A 81 -3.75 12.28 -5.23
CA ARG A 81 -5.16 12.64 -5.05
C ARG A 81 -5.33 13.87 -4.15
N ALA A 82 -4.34 14.17 -3.29
CA ALA A 82 -4.39 15.29 -2.37
C ALA A 82 -3.90 16.58 -3.04
N ARG A 83 -4.85 17.40 -3.53
CA ARG A 83 -4.55 18.70 -4.17
C ARG A 83 -3.79 19.69 -3.28
N SER A 84 -3.91 19.55 -1.96
CA SER A 84 -3.20 20.38 -0.98
C SER A 84 -1.70 20.07 -0.89
N LEU A 85 -1.25 18.96 -1.46
CA LEU A 85 0.16 18.58 -1.50
C LEU A 85 0.68 18.66 -2.93
N HIS A 86 1.71 19.46 -3.16
CA HIS A 86 2.31 19.67 -4.49
C HIS A 86 3.28 18.54 -4.87
N PHE A 87 2.79 17.30 -4.90
CA PHE A 87 3.49 16.11 -5.40
C PHE A 87 2.75 15.50 -6.60
N ASP A 88 3.49 14.90 -7.52
CA ASP A 88 2.94 14.37 -8.78
C ASP A 88 2.22 13.03 -8.57
N GLY A 89 2.83 12.14 -7.79
CA GLY A 89 2.39 10.78 -7.54
C GLY A 89 2.06 10.49 -6.09
N GLU A 90 1.36 9.39 -5.86
CA GLU A 90 1.03 8.90 -4.52
C GLU A 90 1.05 7.36 -4.53
N ILE A 91 1.64 6.76 -3.49
CA ILE A 91 1.40 5.34 -3.18
C ILE A 91 0.24 5.32 -2.19
N TYR A 92 -0.92 4.87 -2.67
CA TYR A 92 -2.18 4.86 -1.93
C TYR A 92 -2.19 3.77 -0.86
N GLU A 93 -1.66 2.60 -1.22
CA GLU A 93 -1.64 1.41 -0.40
C GLU A 93 -0.33 0.66 -0.68
N LEU A 94 0.32 0.17 0.38
CA LEU A 94 1.49 -0.72 0.29
C LEU A 94 1.44 -1.66 1.49
N TYR A 95 1.18 -2.93 1.23
CA TYR A 95 0.98 -3.93 2.28
C TYR A 95 1.59 -5.27 1.91
N LEU A 96 2.04 -5.99 2.93
CA LEU A 96 2.49 -7.37 2.85
C LEU A 96 1.70 -8.18 3.87
N ARG A 97 1.44 -9.47 3.57
CA ARG A 97 0.93 -10.39 4.60
C ARG A 97 1.96 -10.47 5.74
N PRO A 98 1.52 -10.64 7.00
CA PRO A 98 2.41 -10.55 8.17
C PRO A 98 3.65 -11.44 8.09
N GLU A 99 3.52 -12.66 7.59
CA GLU A 99 4.60 -13.63 7.45
C GLU A 99 5.68 -13.27 6.42
N PHE A 100 5.43 -12.25 5.59
CA PHE A 100 6.36 -11.74 4.58
C PHE A 100 7.00 -10.40 4.96
N GLN A 101 6.72 -9.88 6.16
CA GLN A 101 7.30 -8.65 6.68
C GLN A 101 8.71 -8.89 7.25
N GLY A 102 9.52 -7.83 7.35
CA GLY A 102 10.90 -7.92 7.85
C GLY A 102 11.93 -8.55 6.89
N LEU A 103 11.50 -9.10 5.75
CA LEU A 103 12.35 -9.80 4.77
C LEU A 103 12.88 -8.89 3.64
N GLY A 104 12.70 -7.58 3.74
CA GLY A 104 13.07 -6.62 2.69
C GLY A 104 12.11 -6.54 1.50
N PHE A 105 11.04 -7.32 1.49
CA PHE A 105 10.01 -7.33 0.45
C PHE A 105 9.26 -6.00 0.31
N GLY A 106 9.02 -5.30 1.42
CA GLY A 106 8.36 -3.98 1.40
C GLY A 106 9.18 -2.97 0.62
N ARG A 107 10.51 -2.97 0.81
CA ARG A 107 11.45 -2.11 0.08
C ARG A 107 11.47 -2.43 -1.41
N ARG A 108 11.45 -3.73 -1.79
CA ARG A 108 11.38 -4.14 -3.20
C ARG A 108 10.12 -3.62 -3.87
N LEU A 109 8.97 -3.80 -3.22
CA LEU A 109 7.68 -3.38 -3.73
C LEU A 109 7.56 -1.85 -3.81
N PHE A 110 8.00 -1.13 -2.78
CA PHE A 110 8.06 0.34 -2.77
C PHE A 110 8.93 0.88 -3.91
N THR A 111 10.10 0.27 -4.13
CA THR A 111 11.05 0.69 -5.17
C THR A 111 10.47 0.46 -6.56
N ALA A 112 9.76 -0.66 -6.79
CA ALA A 112 9.08 -0.92 -8.04
C ALA A 112 7.96 0.10 -8.31
N ALA A 113 7.11 0.38 -7.32
CA ALA A 113 6.05 1.38 -7.43
C ALA A 113 6.62 2.78 -7.73
N ARG A 114 7.65 3.20 -7.00
CA ARG A 114 8.35 4.47 -7.25
C ARG A 114 8.93 4.54 -8.66
N ARG A 115 9.57 3.46 -9.13
CA ARG A 115 10.15 3.40 -10.48
C ARG A 115 9.08 3.58 -11.56
N ASP A 116 7.93 2.91 -11.41
CA ASP A 116 6.83 3.01 -12.37
C ASP A 116 6.19 4.41 -12.40
N LEU A 117 6.03 5.05 -11.22
CA LEU A 117 5.62 6.46 -11.14
C LEU A 117 6.60 7.38 -11.89
N MET A 118 7.90 7.21 -11.67
CA MET A 118 8.94 8.00 -12.33
C MET A 118 8.95 7.81 -13.85
N GLN A 119 8.84 6.56 -14.32
CA GLN A 119 8.77 6.25 -15.75
C GLN A 119 7.50 6.82 -16.39
N SER A 120 6.44 7.01 -15.60
CA SER A 120 5.21 7.69 -16.01
C SER A 120 5.28 9.22 -15.93
N GLY A 121 6.46 9.80 -15.69
CA GLY A 121 6.66 11.25 -15.60
C GLY A 121 6.26 11.89 -14.26
N LEU A 122 5.89 11.10 -13.26
CA LEU A 122 5.56 11.57 -11.91
C LEU A 122 6.85 11.60 -11.08
N LYS A 123 7.48 12.78 -10.97
CA LYS A 123 8.87 12.93 -10.49
C LYS A 123 8.98 13.09 -8.98
N SER A 124 7.85 13.29 -8.32
CA SER A 124 7.74 13.46 -6.88
C SER A 124 6.57 12.64 -6.37
N MET A 125 6.65 12.11 -5.15
CA MET A 125 5.59 11.27 -4.61
C MET A 125 5.38 11.46 -3.12
N VAL A 126 4.16 11.16 -2.68
CA VAL A 126 3.75 11.20 -1.28
C VAL A 126 3.07 9.90 -0.86
N VAL A 127 3.13 9.59 0.44
CA VAL A 127 2.42 8.48 1.07
C VAL A 127 1.83 8.96 2.39
N TRP A 128 0.58 8.63 2.66
CA TRP A 128 -0.05 8.84 3.95
C TRP A 128 0.02 7.57 4.79
N ALA A 129 0.42 7.71 6.06
CA ALA A 129 0.37 6.65 7.06
C ALA A 129 -0.41 7.15 8.28
N LEU A 130 -1.22 6.29 8.89
CA LEU A 130 -1.76 6.59 10.22
C LEU A 130 -0.59 6.75 11.20
N SER A 131 -0.66 7.77 12.05
CA SER A 131 0.44 8.11 12.95
C SER A 131 0.70 6.99 13.97
N ASP A 132 -0.35 6.28 14.39
CA ASP A 132 -0.28 5.13 15.31
C ASP A 132 0.16 3.82 14.62
N ASN A 133 0.37 3.82 13.30
CA ASN A 133 0.94 2.67 12.59
C ASN A 133 2.48 2.78 12.60
N ASP A 134 3.07 2.50 13.76
CA ASP A 134 4.51 2.59 13.99
C ASP A 134 5.33 1.82 12.94
N PRO A 135 5.00 0.55 12.59
CA PRO A 135 5.74 -0.17 11.55
C PRO A 135 5.77 0.57 10.21
N ALA A 136 4.66 1.17 9.79
CA ALA A 136 4.60 1.92 8.54
C ALA A 136 5.38 3.25 8.62
N THR A 137 5.23 4.01 9.72
CA THR A 137 5.92 5.30 9.86
C THR A 137 7.44 5.12 9.95
N GLU A 138 7.91 4.10 10.66
CA GLU A 138 9.32 3.72 10.72
C GLU A 138 9.84 3.25 9.36
N PHE A 139 9.08 2.41 8.66
CA PHE A 139 9.41 1.95 7.32
C PHE A 139 9.63 3.12 6.35
N TYR A 140 8.70 4.07 6.30
CA TYR A 140 8.83 5.22 5.40
C TYR A 140 9.98 6.15 5.80
N ARG A 141 10.22 6.35 7.10
CA ARG A 141 11.37 7.11 7.59
C ARG A 141 12.70 6.43 7.20
N ALA A 142 12.80 5.11 7.36
CA ALA A 142 13.98 4.33 6.99
C ALA A 142 14.24 4.33 5.47
N LEU A 143 13.21 4.53 4.65
CA LEU A 143 13.34 4.73 3.20
C LEU A 143 13.65 6.18 2.80
N GLY A 144 13.97 7.05 3.76
CA GLY A 144 14.34 8.45 3.52
C GLY A 144 13.14 9.38 3.30
N GLY A 145 11.93 8.95 3.69
CA GLY A 145 10.74 9.78 3.59
C GLY A 145 10.81 11.00 4.50
N ARG A 146 10.58 12.19 3.94
CA ARG A 146 10.48 13.44 4.70
C ARG A 146 9.04 13.66 5.13
N MET A 147 8.80 13.93 6.40
CA MET A 147 7.47 14.33 6.87
C MET A 147 7.15 15.73 6.34
N VAL A 148 6.06 15.86 5.57
CA VAL A 148 5.71 17.12 4.88
C VAL A 148 4.35 17.66 5.29
N ALA A 149 3.48 16.84 5.86
CA ALA A 149 2.17 17.28 6.33
C ALA A 149 1.62 16.35 7.41
N ARG A 150 0.63 16.86 8.15
CA ARG A 150 -0.23 16.09 9.06
C ARG A 150 -1.68 16.38 8.72
N SER A 151 -2.53 15.41 8.99
CA SER A 151 -3.98 15.53 8.84
C SER A 151 -4.64 14.52 9.80
N SER A 152 -5.97 14.50 9.82
CA SER A 152 -6.74 13.51 10.57
C SER A 152 -7.80 12.89 9.66
N GLU A 153 -8.15 11.65 9.92
CA GLU A 153 -9.19 10.93 9.20
C GLU A 153 -10.17 10.28 10.18
N ARG A 154 -11.46 10.37 9.87
CA ARG A 154 -12.53 9.88 10.74
C ARG A 154 -12.90 8.45 10.38
N PHE A 155 -12.83 7.56 11.37
CA PHE A 155 -13.25 6.16 11.32
C PHE A 155 -14.40 5.97 12.32
N GLY A 156 -15.63 6.13 11.83
CA GLY A 156 -16.83 6.14 12.69
C GLY A 156 -16.73 7.21 13.78
N PRO A 157 -16.78 6.84 15.08
CA PRO A 157 -16.68 7.80 16.17
C PRO A 157 -15.24 8.29 16.44
N LYS A 158 -14.21 7.60 15.94
CA LYS A 158 -12.80 7.91 16.21
C LYS A 158 -12.22 8.80 15.11
N SER A 159 -11.44 9.81 15.49
CA SER A 159 -10.58 10.55 14.56
C SER A 159 -9.15 10.09 14.79
N LEU A 160 -8.45 9.69 13.73
CA LEU A 160 -7.07 9.22 13.79
C LEU A 160 -6.16 10.17 13.03
N ASP A 161 -5.02 10.50 13.62
CA ASP A 161 -4.02 11.32 12.95
C ASP A 161 -3.28 10.53 11.89
N LYS A 162 -2.89 11.21 10.83
CA LYS A 162 -2.04 10.69 9.77
C LYS A 162 -0.95 11.68 9.40
N VAL A 163 0.19 11.13 9.00
CA VAL A 163 1.37 11.86 8.56
C VAL A 163 1.64 11.54 7.09
N ALA A 164 1.99 12.57 6.33
CA ALA A 164 2.44 12.44 4.95
C ALA A 164 3.96 12.39 4.90
N PHE A 165 4.50 11.33 4.30
CA PHE A 165 5.91 11.21 3.94
C PHE A 165 6.09 11.45 2.45
N ALA A 166 7.12 12.21 2.06
CA ALA A 166 7.37 12.52 0.67
C ALA A 166 8.81 12.28 0.23
N TRP A 167 8.93 12.01 -1.07
CA TRP A 167 10.19 11.84 -1.78
C TRP A 167 10.17 12.72 -3.03
N THR A 168 11.23 13.49 -3.19
CA THR A 168 11.58 14.12 -4.47
C THR A 168 12.71 13.33 -5.08
N ASN A 169 12.75 13.24 -6.41
CA ASN A 169 13.99 12.86 -7.10
C ASN A 169 15.04 13.96 -6.97
#